data_AF-A0AA42J113-F1
#
_entry.id   AF-A0AA42J113-F1
#
_cell.length_a   1.000
_cell.length_b   1.000
_cell.length_c   1.000
_cell.angle_alpha   90.00
_cell.angle_beta   90.00
_cell.angle_gamma   90.00
#
_symmetry.space_group_name_H-M   'P 1'
#
loop_
_entity.id
_entity.type
_entity.pdbx_description
1 polymer ?
#
loop_
_entity_poly.entity_id
_entity_poly.type
_entity_poly.pdbx_seq_one_letter_code
_entity_poly.pdbx_strand_id
1 'polypeptide(L)'
;MTNKLTYKIKEIITSKEYTDVIIKHKHDNYDVEISSAKIKFRYEPKVDKSCLSFGDSNGYTVCEVEDKNINEVILLEDSLSIETDEKIYYCYIDKKKLYY
;
A
#
# COMPACT_ATOMS: atom_id res chain seq x y z
N MET A 1 7.77 5.23 21.60
CA MET A 1 7.01 5.07 20.34
C MET A 1 7.94 4.42 19.33
N THR A 2 7.66 3.19 18.92
CA THR A 2 8.49 2.45 17.97
C THR A 2 8.41 3.15 16.62
N ASN A 3 9.52 3.70 16.13
CA ASN A 3 9.63 4.43 14.87
C ASN A 3 9.53 3.47 13.66
N LYS A 4 8.38 2.80 13.52
CA LYS A 4 8.16 1.81 12.45
C LYS A 4 7.84 2.51 11.14
N LEU A 5 8.38 1.97 10.05
CA LEU A 5 8.20 2.50 8.70
C LEU A 5 6.71 2.59 8.36
N THR A 6 5.96 1.55 8.67
CA THR A 6 4.50 1.50 8.54
C THR A 6 3.73 2.62 9.26
N TYR A 7 4.20 3.20 10.37
CA TYR A 7 3.54 4.37 10.97
C TYR A 7 3.68 5.62 10.09
N LYS A 8 4.85 5.83 9.47
CA LYS A 8 5.07 6.92 8.52
C LYS A 8 4.23 6.71 7.26
N ILE A 9 4.17 5.48 6.75
CA ILE A 9 3.32 5.15 5.60
C ILE A 9 1.84 5.38 5.94
N LYS A 10 1.39 5.02 7.15
CA LYS A 10 0.02 5.27 7.61
C LYS A 10 -0.32 6.77 7.55
N GLU A 11 0.55 7.63 8.07
CA GLU A 11 0.32 9.09 8.03
C GLU A 11 0.20 9.61 6.59
N ILE A 12 1.05 9.11 5.68
CA ILE A 12 1.00 9.44 4.25
C ILE A 12 -0.31 8.95 3.61
N ILE A 13 -0.71 7.70 3.85
CA ILE A 13 -1.94 7.12 3.30
C ILE A 13 -3.19 7.82 3.86
N THR A 14 -3.15 8.26 5.12
CA THR A 14 -4.30 8.94 5.72
C THR A 14 -4.43 10.38 5.22
N SER A 15 -3.31 11.03 4.86
CA SER A 15 -3.29 12.40 4.37
C SER A 15 -3.54 12.51 2.86
N LYS A 16 -3.20 11.48 2.10
CA LYS A 16 -3.41 11.41 0.65
C LYS A 16 -4.43 10.30 0.36
N GLU A 17 -5.60 10.67 -0.16
CA GLU A 17 -6.68 9.72 -0.49
C GLU A 17 -6.30 8.85 -1.70
N TYR A 18 -5.39 7.88 -1.52
CA TYR A 18 -5.03 6.93 -2.56
C TYR A 18 -6.21 6.00 -2.85
N THR A 19 -6.75 6.08 -4.07
CA THR A 19 -7.93 5.32 -4.49
C THR A 19 -7.65 4.30 -5.58
N ASP A 20 -6.53 4.40 -6.30
CA ASP A 20 -6.15 3.40 -7.30
C ASP A 20 -4.86 2.71 -6.87
N VAL A 21 -4.91 1.37 -6.81
CA VAL A 21 -3.77 0.54 -6.43
C VAL A 21 -3.49 -0.47 -7.54
N ILE A 22 -2.23 -0.55 -7.97
CA ILE A 22 -1.73 -1.60 -8.87
C ILE A 22 -0.72 -2.43 -8.08
N ILE A 23 -0.94 -3.73 -8.00
CA ILE A 23 -0.01 -4.67 -7.39
C ILE A 23 0.63 -5.48 -8.50
N LYS A 24 1.93 -5.27 -8.72
CA LYS A 24 2.71 -6.01 -9.70
C LYS A 24 3.49 -7.12 -9.03
N HIS A 25 3.41 -8.31 -9.57
CA HIS A 25 4.27 -9.42 -9.15
C HIS A 25 5.61 -9.33 -9.89
N LYS A 26 6.73 -9.50 -9.17
CA LYS A 26 8.07 -9.44 -9.77
C LYS A 26 8.44 -10.70 -10.54
N HIS A 27 7.84 -11.84 -10.17
CA HIS A 27 8.14 -13.15 -10.74
C HIS A 27 6.98 -13.77 -11.52
N ASP A 28 5.78 -13.21 -11.41
CA ASP A 28 4.58 -13.67 -12.10
C ASP A 28 4.10 -12.61 -13.09
N ASN A 29 3.56 -13.04 -14.23
CA ASN A 29 2.95 -12.14 -15.22
C ASN A 29 1.49 -11.78 -14.88
N TYR A 30 1.20 -11.59 -13.60
CA TYR A 30 -0.14 -11.26 -13.12
C TYR A 30 -0.10 -10.00 -12.25
N ASP A 31 -0.87 -9.01 -12.69
CA ASP A 31 -1.05 -7.75 -11.99
C ASP A 31 -2.48 -7.67 -11.43
N VAL A 32 -2.61 -7.13 -10.22
CA VAL A 32 -3.91 -6.87 -9.60
C VAL A 32 -4.16 -5.38 -9.60
N GLU A 33 -5.28 -4.96 -10.20
CA GLU A 33 -5.74 -3.59 -10.14
C GLU A 33 -6.94 -3.46 -9.21
N ILE A 34 -6.88 -2.50 -8.29
CA ILE A 34 -7.93 -2.18 -7.33
C ILE A 34 -8.29 -0.71 -7.51
N SER A 35 -9.47 -0.45 -8.07
CA SER A 35 -10.04 0.89 -8.11
C SER A 35 -10.93 1.16 -6.90
N SER A 36 -10.96 2.41 -6.44
CA SER A 36 -11.60 2.78 -5.17
C SER A 36 -11.09 1.94 -3.98
N ALA A 37 -9.78 1.72 -3.96
CA ALA A 37 -9.08 0.95 -2.96
C ALA A 37 -9.28 1.53 -1.56
N LYS A 38 -9.46 0.65 -0.59
CA LYS A 38 -9.48 0.98 0.84
C LYS A 38 -8.21 0.46 1.48
N ILE A 39 -7.25 1.35 1.67
CA ILE A 39 -5.98 1.01 2.31
C ILE A 39 -6.12 1.19 3.82
N LYS A 40 -5.81 0.13 4.58
CA LYS A 40 -5.93 0.11 6.04
C LYS A 40 -4.58 -0.23 6.66
N PHE A 41 -4.34 0.31 7.85
CA PHE A 41 -3.20 -0.04 8.68
C PHE A 41 -3.66 -0.83 9.90
N ARG A 42 -3.01 -1.96 10.18
CA ARG A 42 -3.23 -2.78 11.38
C ARG A 42 -1.92 -2.93 12.15
N TYR A 43 -1.96 -2.71 13.45
CA TYR A 43 -0.85 -2.98 14.36
C TYR A 43 -1.31 -3.92 15.48
N GLU A 44 -0.54 -4.98 15.72
CA GLU A 44 -0.78 -6.01 16.72
C GLU A 44 0.34 -5.95 17.77
N PRO A 45 0.12 -5.27 18.92
CA PRO A 45 1.17 -5.02 19.90
C PRO A 45 1.74 -6.28 20.54
N LYS A 46 0.92 -7.33 20.68
CA LYS A 46 1.31 -8.58 21.36
C LYS A 46 2.44 -9.32 20.65
N VAL A 47 2.52 -9.17 19.33
CA VAL A 47 3.51 -9.82 18.46
C VAL A 47 4.38 -8.79 17.73
N ASP A 48 4.30 -7.53 18.13
CA ASP A 48 4.98 -6.39 17.52
C ASP A 48 4.88 -6.37 15.98
N LYS A 49 3.68 -6.66 15.45
CA LYS A 49 3.45 -6.84 14.02
C LYS A 49 2.64 -5.68 13.45
N SER A 50 3.09 -5.10 12.34
CA SER A 50 2.37 -4.08 11.59
C SER A 50 2.14 -4.52 10.14
N CYS A 51 0.94 -4.26 9.63
CA CYS A 51 0.52 -4.63 8.29
C CYS A 51 -0.22 -3.47 7.60
N LEU A 52 -0.05 -3.36 6.29
CA LEU A 52 -0.91 -2.58 5.41
C LEU A 52 -1.80 -3.56 4.63
N SER A 53 -3.10 -3.27 4.60
CA SER A 53 -4.10 -4.07 3.89
C SER A 53 -4.67 -3.25 2.75
N PHE A 54 -4.64 -3.78 1.54
CA PHE A 54 -5.22 -3.20 0.34
C PHE A 54 -6.53 -3.90 0.04
N GLY A 55 -7.64 -3.22 0.27
CA GLY A 55 -8.96 -3.75 0.02
C GLY A 55 -9.66 -3.11 -1.15
N ASP A 56 -10.67 -3.80 -1.69
CA ASP A 56 -11.56 -3.28 -2.71
C ASP A 56 -12.60 -2.31 -2.14
N SER A 57 -13.46 -1.77 -3.00
CA SER A 57 -14.54 -0.84 -2.62
C SER A 57 -15.56 -1.47 -1.65
N ASN A 58 -15.77 -2.79 -1.72
CA ASN A 58 -16.62 -3.56 -0.82
C ASN A 58 -15.98 -3.78 0.56
N GLY A 59 -14.70 -3.47 0.71
CA GLY A 59 -13.94 -3.60 1.95
C GLY A 59 -13.34 -4.98 2.17
N TYR A 60 -13.39 -5.86 1.17
CA TYR A 60 -12.66 -7.13 1.18
C TYR A 60 -11.17 -6.87 0.99
N THR A 61 -10.34 -7.50 1.83
CA THR A 61 -8.90 -7.38 1.69
C THR A 61 -8.43 -8.25 0.53
N VAL A 62 -7.80 -7.61 -0.46
CA VAL A 62 -7.24 -8.27 -1.64
C VAL A 62 -5.81 -8.71 -1.37
N CYS A 63 -5.02 -7.84 -0.71
CA CYS A 63 -3.63 -8.14 -0.36
C CYS A 63 -3.25 -7.50 0.98
N GLU A 64 -2.31 -8.11 1.70
CA GLU A 64 -1.67 -7.54 2.88
C GLU A 64 -0.15 -7.54 2.70
N VAL A 65 0.52 -6.54 3.25
CA VAL A 65 1.99 -6.45 3.33
C VAL A 65 2.40 -6.16 4.77
N GLU A 66 3.32 -6.96 5.29
CA GLU A 66 3.90 -6.79 6.63
C GLU A 66 5.08 -5.81 6.58
N ASP A 67 5.23 -4.98 7.61
CA ASP A 67 6.32 -3.98 7.74
C ASP A 67 7.71 -4.58 7.53
N LYS A 68 7.93 -5.79 8.03
CA LYS A 68 9.22 -6.50 7.92
C LYS A 68 9.57 -6.96 6.50
N ASN A 69 8.58 -7.02 5.60
CA ASN A 69 8.75 -7.45 4.21
C ASN A 69 8.89 -6.24 3.27
N ILE A 70 8.81 -5.02 3.79
CA ILE A 70 8.97 -3.79 2.99
C ILE A 70 10.46 -3.50 2.87
N ASN A 71 10.95 -3.57 1.64
CA ASN A 71 12.34 -3.25 1.31
C ASN A 71 12.53 -1.75 1.09
N GLU A 72 11.61 -1.14 0.35
CA GLU A 72 11.69 0.27 -0.01
C GLU A 72 10.30 0.91 -0.09
N VAL A 73 10.24 2.21 0.22
CA VAL A 73 9.05 3.03 0.03
C VAL A 73 9.46 4.30 -0.69
N ILE A 74 8.88 4.53 -1.86
CA ILE A 74 9.12 5.70 -2.70
C ILE A 74 7.88 6.58 -2.65
N LEU A 75 8.03 7.79 -2.13
CA LEU A 75 6.96 8.79 -2.08
C LEU A 75 7.21 9.85 -3.14
N LEU A 76 6.26 10.00 -4.05
CA LEU A 76 6.18 11.09 -5.02
C LEU A 76 4.98 12.00 -4.67
N GLU A 77 4.83 13.09 -5.42
CA GLU A 77 3.78 14.08 -5.18
C GLU A 77 2.38 13.45 -5.27
N ASP A 78 2.12 12.61 -6.28
CA ASP A 78 0.80 12.01 -6.52
C ASP A 78 0.73 10.49 -6.36
N SER A 79 1.86 9.87 -6.03
CA SER A 79 1.94 8.41 -5.91
C SER A 79 2.83 7.94 -4.76
N LEU A 80 2.50 6.76 -4.25
CA LEU A 80 3.28 6.02 -3.27
C LEU A 80 3.59 4.64 -3.85
N SER A 81 4.86 4.25 -3.86
CA SER A 81 5.28 2.90 -4.21
C SER A 81 5.83 2.19 -2.99
N ILE A 82 5.40 0.96 -2.75
CA ILE A 82 5.92 0.08 -1.70
C ILE A 82 6.51 -1.14 -2.39
N GLU A 83 7.78 -1.43 -2.13
CA GLU A 83 8.48 -2.55 -2.73
C GLU A 83 8.77 -3.64 -1.70
N THR A 84 8.48 -4.88 -2.08
CA THR A 84 8.85 -6.09 -1.35
C THR A 84 9.68 -7.00 -2.24
N ASP A 85 10.16 -8.13 -1.72
CA ASP A 85 10.89 -9.11 -2.53
C ASP A 85 10.02 -9.70 -3.66
N GLU A 86 8.71 -9.85 -3.42
CA GLU A 86 7.80 -10.52 -4.34
C GLU A 86 6.99 -9.56 -5.21
N LYS A 87 6.65 -8.37 -4.70
CA LYS A 87 5.63 -7.49 -5.26
C LYS A 87 6.02 -6.02 -5.17
N ILE A 88 5.43 -5.23 -6.05
CA ILE A 88 5.46 -3.76 -5.98
C ILE A 88 4.03 -3.25 -5.95
N TYR A 89 3.72 -2.41 -4.96
CA TYR A 89 2.42 -1.81 -4.74
C TYR A 89 2.49 -0.35 -5.14
N TYR A 90 1.85 0.01 -6.24
CA TYR A 90 1.73 1.39 -6.70
C TYR A 90 0.38 1.94 -6.27
N CYS A 91 0.38 3.00 -5.47
CA CYS A 91 -0.83 3.67 -4.97
C CYS A 91 -0.91 5.08 -5.56
N TYR A 92 -2.07 5.45 -6.09
CA TYR A 92 -2.31 6.73 -6.77
C TYR A 92 -3.54 7.42 -6.19
N ILE A 93 -3.50 8.75 -6.07
CA ILE A 93 -4.60 9.56 -5.53
C ILE A 93 -5.85 9.43 -6.44
N ASP A 94 -5.63 9.37 -7.75
CA ASP A 94 -6.64 9.07 -8.77
C ASP A 94 -5.90 8.78 -10.09
N LYS A 95 -6.09 7.59 -10.69
CA LYS A 95 -5.46 7.23 -11.98
C LYS A 95 -5.84 8.21 -13.09
N LYS A 96 -7.00 8.89 -13.01
CA LYS A 96 -7.43 9.89 -14.01
C LYS A 96 -6.63 11.18 -13.95
N LYS A 97 -6.01 11.51 -12.82
CA LYS A 97 -5.20 12.73 -12.66
C LYS A 97 -3.75 12.57 -13.16
N LEU A 98 -3.30 11.34 -13.44
CA LEU A 98 -1.94 11.08 -13.96
C LEU A 98 -1.75 11.44 -15.45
N TYR A 99 -2.84 11.70 -16.18
CA TYR A 99 -2.82 11.92 -17.64
C TYR A 99 -3.33 13.29 -18.10
N TYR A 100 -3.32 14.31 -17.23
CA TYR A 100 -3.69 15.68 -17.59
C TYR A 100 -2.50 16.62 -17.62
#